data_AF-A0A3E2YPW5-F1
#
_entry.id   AF-A0A3E2YPW5-F1
#
_cell.length_a   1.000
_cell.length_b   1.000
_cell.length_c   1.000
_cell.angle_alpha   90.00
_cell.angle_beta   90.00
_cell.angle_gamma   90.00
#
_symmetry.space_group_name_H-M   'P 1'
#
loop_
_entity.id
_entity.type
_entity.pdbx_description
1 polymer ?
#
loop_
_entity_poly.entity_id
_entity_poly.type
_entity_poly.pdbx_seq_one_letter_code
_entity_poly.pdbx_strand_id
1 'polypeptide(L)'
;MTKARREFERGTHQDDLPFLGFVTDHEMTGVQGTSFLVLGNPERAAQSFRAMTMDLSPSHRRNQLYYTTRLAEATYKQGDVNEAARIGMSVLPAIGQVSSGRVSRHLAQLRSNLGRPQGSTATTREFVDAYAAAAVRP
;
A
#
# COMPACT_ATOMS: atom_id res chain seq x y z
N MET A 1 -5.33 18.36 1.35
CA MET A 1 -6.05 17.48 2.31
C MET A 1 -7.10 18.22 3.14
N THR A 2 -6.85 19.41 3.69
CA THR A 2 -7.80 20.12 4.58
C THR A 2 -9.21 20.33 3.99
N LYS A 3 -9.31 20.74 2.72
CA LYS A 3 -10.63 20.90 2.06
C LYS A 3 -11.39 19.58 1.97
N ALA A 4 -10.73 18.52 1.49
CA ALA A 4 -11.36 17.21 1.31
C ALA A 4 -11.84 16.61 2.65
N ARG A 5 -11.05 16.76 3.74
CA ARG A 5 -11.46 16.30 5.07
C ARG A 5 -12.68 17.06 5.59
N ARG A 6 -12.70 18.39 5.44
CA ARG A 6 -13.85 19.19 5.84
C ARG A 6 -15.13 18.80 5.07
N GLU A 7 -15.03 18.51 3.78
CA GLU A 7 -16.21 18.05 3.03
C GLU A 7 -16.68 16.66 3.50
N PHE A 8 -15.75 15.75 3.80
CA PHE A 8 -16.07 14.43 4.37
C PHE A 8 -16.74 14.52 5.75
N GLU A 9 -16.26 15.42 6.61
CA GLU A 9 -16.80 15.65 7.96
C GLU A 9 -18.25 16.18 7.97
N ARG A 10 -18.78 16.62 6.82
CA ARG A 10 -20.20 17.00 6.70
C ARG A 10 -21.15 15.81 6.79
N GLY A 11 -20.65 14.59 6.65
CA GLY A 11 -21.45 13.36 6.72
C GLY A 11 -22.23 13.10 5.43
N THR A 12 -23.07 12.06 5.47
CA THR A 12 -23.85 11.62 4.31
C THR A 12 -25.01 12.56 4.00
N HIS A 13 -25.34 12.72 2.72
CA HIS A 13 -26.48 13.48 2.23
C HIS A 13 -27.49 12.56 1.53
N GLN A 14 -28.76 12.97 1.45
CA GLN A 14 -29.81 12.19 0.77
C GLN A 14 -29.50 11.94 -0.72
N ASP A 15 -28.77 12.87 -1.35
CA ASP A 15 -28.39 12.80 -2.76
C ASP A 15 -27.08 12.02 -3.00
N ASP A 16 -26.51 11.42 -1.96
CA ASP A 16 -25.29 10.63 -2.10
C ASP A 16 -25.52 9.42 -2.99
N LEU A 17 -24.71 9.31 -4.04
CA LEU A 17 -24.73 8.15 -4.91
C LEU A 17 -24.23 6.93 -4.12
N PRO A 18 -24.85 5.73 -4.27
CA PRO A 18 -24.51 4.56 -3.47
C PRO A 18 -23.01 4.18 -3.49
N PHE A 19 -22.30 4.49 -4.58
CA PHE A 19 -20.88 4.21 -4.65
C PHE A 19 -20.06 5.03 -3.64
N LEU A 20 -20.51 6.21 -3.20
CA LEU A 20 -19.76 7.07 -2.27
C LEU A 20 -19.54 6.42 -0.89
N GLY A 21 -20.27 5.35 -0.55
CA GLY A 21 -20.05 4.59 0.68
C GLY A 21 -18.66 3.97 0.83
N PHE A 22 -17.84 3.92 -0.23
CA PHE A 22 -16.42 3.53 -0.12
C PHE A 22 -15.54 4.61 0.53
N VAL A 23 -15.96 5.88 0.47
CA VAL A 23 -15.22 6.99 1.06
C VAL A 23 -15.44 6.94 2.57
N THR A 24 -14.42 6.48 3.27
CA THR A 24 -14.40 6.31 4.73
C THR A 24 -13.23 7.07 5.31
N ASP A 25 -13.16 7.23 6.64
CA ASP A 25 -11.97 7.75 7.31
C ASP A 25 -10.70 6.99 6.95
N HIS A 26 -10.84 5.68 6.75
CA HIS A 26 -9.76 4.82 6.26
C HIS A 26 -9.32 5.25 4.86
N GLU A 27 -10.24 5.34 3.91
CA GLU A 27 -9.88 5.73 2.54
C GLU A 27 -9.28 7.15 2.48
N MET A 28 -9.81 8.09 3.28
CA MET A 28 -9.27 9.45 3.40
C MET A 28 -7.82 9.45 3.91
N THR A 29 -7.51 8.61 4.90
CA THR A 29 -6.16 8.45 5.45
C THR A 29 -5.21 7.81 4.44
N GLY A 30 -5.68 6.82 3.69
CA GLY A 30 -4.90 6.18 2.63
C GLY A 30 -4.57 7.12 1.45
N VAL A 31 -5.52 7.96 1.03
CA VAL A 31 -5.30 9.01 0.02
C VAL A 31 -4.32 10.07 0.54
N GLN A 32 -4.41 10.42 1.83
CA GLN A 32 -3.43 11.31 2.47
C GLN A 32 -2.02 10.74 2.42
N GLY A 33 -1.84 9.46 2.79
CA GLY A 33 -0.56 8.78 2.72
C GLY A 33 0.01 8.75 1.30
N THR A 34 -0.85 8.50 0.32
CA THR A 34 -0.48 8.57 -1.11
C THR A 34 0.04 9.94 -1.50
N SER A 35 -0.63 11.00 -1.02
CA SER A 35 -0.22 12.39 -1.28
C SER A 35 1.15 12.69 -0.65
N PHE A 36 1.40 12.24 0.58
CA PHE A 36 2.72 12.41 1.22
C PHE A 36 3.82 11.70 0.46
N LEU A 37 3.58 10.48 -0.03
CA LEU A 37 4.54 9.74 -0.86
C LEU A 37 4.90 10.50 -2.15
N VAL A 38 3.91 11.03 -2.85
CA VAL A 38 4.11 11.80 -4.10
C VAL A 38 4.89 13.08 -3.82
N LEU A 39 4.66 13.72 -2.67
CA LEU A 39 5.37 14.93 -2.23
C LEU A 39 6.74 14.64 -1.60
N GLY A 40 7.23 13.41 -1.62
CA GLY A 40 8.55 13.07 -1.08
C GLY A 40 8.64 13.06 0.45
N ASN A 41 7.53 12.80 1.15
CA ASN A 41 7.49 12.70 2.62
C ASN A 41 7.18 11.25 3.06
N PRO A 42 8.15 10.31 2.91
CA PRO A 42 7.90 8.89 3.15
C PRO A 42 7.56 8.56 4.61
N GLU A 43 8.04 9.32 5.60
CA GLU A 43 7.73 9.14 7.03
C GLU A 43 6.24 9.33 7.30
N ARG A 44 5.70 10.46 6.83
CA ARG A 44 4.28 10.80 7.00
C ARG A 44 3.40 9.82 6.23
N ALA A 45 3.85 9.38 5.06
CA ALA A 45 3.13 8.38 4.29
C ALA A 45 3.09 7.03 5.00
N ALA A 46 4.22 6.54 5.51
CA ALA A 46 4.31 5.28 6.23
C ALA A 46 3.43 5.31 7.50
N GLN A 47 3.39 6.43 8.21
CA GLN A 47 2.47 6.62 9.33
C GLN A 47 1.00 6.48 8.91
N SER A 48 0.59 7.14 7.82
CA SER A 48 -0.77 7.01 7.29
C SER A 48 -1.11 5.57 6.89
N PHE A 49 -0.22 4.88 6.18
CA PHE A 49 -0.51 3.52 5.72
C PHE A 49 -0.52 2.48 6.85
N ARG A 50 0.31 2.62 7.89
CA ARG A 50 0.26 1.73 9.07
C ARG A 50 -1.10 1.77 9.77
N ALA A 51 -1.74 2.94 9.83
CA ALA A 51 -3.11 3.03 10.35
C ALA A 51 -4.12 2.23 9.50
N MET A 52 -3.85 2.08 8.20
CA MET A 52 -4.74 1.37 7.26
C MET A 52 -4.56 -0.13 7.27
N THR A 53 -3.38 -0.63 7.63
CA THR A 53 -3.14 -2.08 7.73
C THR A 53 -3.80 -2.71 8.97
N MET A 54 -4.37 -1.91 9.87
CA MET A 54 -5.07 -2.38 11.08
C MET A 54 -6.57 -2.61 10.87
N ASP A 55 -7.16 -2.09 9.79
CA ASP A 55 -8.56 -2.41 9.44
C ASP A 55 -8.62 -3.86 8.92
N LEU A 56 -9.56 -4.65 9.44
CA LEU A 56 -9.77 -6.06 9.08
C LEU A 56 -11.08 -6.30 8.31
N SER A 57 -11.80 -5.23 7.94
CA SER A 57 -13.06 -5.34 7.20
C SER A 57 -12.88 -6.10 5.87
N PRO A 58 -13.60 -7.23 5.65
CA PRO A 58 -13.48 -8.01 4.42
C PRO A 58 -13.80 -7.20 3.16
N SER A 59 -14.71 -6.22 3.27
CA SER A 59 -15.08 -5.32 2.17
C SER A 59 -13.92 -4.44 1.68
N HIS A 60 -12.92 -4.20 2.52
CA HIS A 60 -11.78 -3.34 2.22
C HIS A 60 -10.49 -4.10 1.88
N ARG A 61 -10.54 -5.43 1.77
CA ARG A 61 -9.35 -6.27 1.55
C ARG A 61 -8.49 -5.81 0.37
N ARG A 62 -9.11 -5.36 -0.74
CA ARG A 62 -8.37 -4.85 -1.90
C ARG A 62 -7.61 -3.55 -1.58
N ASN A 63 -8.22 -2.65 -0.81
CA ASN A 63 -7.62 -1.39 -0.41
C ASN A 63 -6.54 -1.60 0.67
N GLN A 64 -6.75 -2.54 1.59
CA GLN A 64 -5.73 -2.95 2.55
C GLN A 64 -4.47 -3.46 1.83
N LEU A 65 -4.61 -4.39 0.87
CA LEU A 65 -3.46 -4.86 0.08
C LEU A 65 -2.77 -3.73 -0.66
N TYR A 66 -3.54 -2.80 -1.23
CA TYR A 66 -3.00 -1.60 -1.85
C TYR A 66 -2.20 -0.75 -0.84
N TYR A 67 -2.76 -0.42 0.32
CA TYR A 67 -2.07 0.40 1.31
C TYR A 67 -0.89 -0.31 1.99
N THR A 68 -0.94 -1.62 2.20
CA THR A 68 0.22 -2.41 2.66
C THR A 68 1.35 -2.39 1.63
N THR A 69 1.02 -2.49 0.35
CA THR A 69 2.01 -2.36 -0.73
C THR A 69 2.62 -0.95 -0.75
N ARG A 70 1.80 0.09 -0.58
CA ARG A 70 2.27 1.48 -0.49
C ARG A 70 3.09 1.73 0.77
N LEU A 71 2.80 1.04 1.87
CA LEU A 71 3.61 1.07 3.08
C LEU A 71 5.01 0.51 2.81
N ALA A 72 5.13 -0.63 2.11
CA ALA A 72 6.44 -1.17 1.74
C ALA A 72 7.25 -0.18 0.88
N GLU A 73 6.61 0.51 -0.06
CA GLU A 73 7.25 1.57 -0.86
C GLU A 73 7.71 2.75 0.01
N ALA A 74 6.88 3.21 0.94
CA ALA A 74 7.24 4.28 1.87
C ALA A 74 8.43 3.87 2.74
N THR A 75 8.37 2.69 3.35
CA THR A 75 9.46 2.13 4.17
C THR A 75 10.77 2.02 3.39
N TYR A 76 10.71 1.58 2.13
CA TYR A 76 11.90 1.56 1.25
C TYR A 76 12.48 2.97 1.06
N LYS A 77 11.64 3.97 0.82
CA LYS A 77 12.07 5.38 0.66
C LYS A 77 12.61 6.00 1.95
N GLN A 78 12.28 5.45 3.13
CA GLN A 78 12.90 5.81 4.41
C GLN A 78 14.30 5.18 4.60
N GLY A 79 14.70 4.25 3.72
CA GLY A 79 15.99 3.56 3.78
C GLY A 79 15.97 2.21 4.49
N ASP A 80 14.84 1.80 5.08
CA ASP A 80 14.72 0.48 5.72
C ASP A 80 14.35 -0.60 4.70
N VAL A 81 15.36 -1.05 3.95
CA VAL A 81 15.19 -2.05 2.88
C VAL A 81 14.72 -3.41 3.41
N ASN A 82 15.07 -3.77 4.64
CA ASN A 82 14.72 -5.07 5.24
C ASN A 82 13.26 -5.09 5.68
N GLU A 83 12.77 -4.02 6.30
CA GLU A 83 11.36 -3.90 6.65
C GLU A 83 10.50 -3.76 5.40
N ALA A 84 10.95 -3.00 4.40
CA ALA A 84 10.26 -2.92 3.12
C ALA A 84 10.09 -4.30 2.45
N ALA A 85 11.14 -5.13 2.48
CA ALA A 85 11.10 -6.50 1.97
C ALA A 85 10.11 -7.38 2.76
N ARG A 86 10.12 -7.30 4.10
CA ARG A 86 9.18 -8.04 4.97
C ARG A 86 7.72 -7.68 4.70
N ILE A 87 7.42 -6.39 4.57
CA ILE A 87 6.07 -5.92 4.22
C ILE A 87 5.70 -6.36 2.81
N GLY A 88 6.64 -6.29 1.86
CA GLY A 88 6.44 -6.78 0.49
C GLY A 88 6.13 -8.28 0.43
N MET A 89 6.78 -9.09 1.27
CA MET A 89 6.51 -10.52 1.37
C MET A 89 5.11 -10.83 1.91
N SER A 90 4.63 -10.07 2.90
CA SER A 90 3.33 -10.33 3.54
C SER A 90 2.14 -10.20 2.58
N VAL A 91 2.28 -9.44 1.50
CA VAL A 91 1.23 -9.26 0.48
C VAL A 91 1.28 -10.29 -0.64
N LEU A 92 2.40 -11.01 -0.84
CA LEU A 92 2.57 -11.97 -1.94
C LEU A 92 1.48 -13.06 -2.00
N PRO A 93 1.04 -13.66 -0.87
CA PRO A 93 -0.01 -14.70 -0.91
C PRO A 93 -1.34 -14.22 -1.50
N ALA A 94 -1.60 -12.91 -1.47
CA ALA A 94 -2.87 -12.32 -1.90
C ALA A 94 -2.88 -11.84 -3.36
N ILE A 95 -1.73 -11.79 -4.05
CA ILE A 95 -1.61 -11.23 -5.42
C ILE A 95 -2.39 -12.06 -6.44
N GLY A 96 -2.54 -13.38 -6.24
CA GLY A 96 -3.38 -14.24 -7.07
C GLY A 96 -4.86 -14.23 -6.71
N GLN A 97 -5.22 -13.70 -5.53
CA GLN A 97 -6.60 -13.68 -5.05
C GLN A 97 -7.34 -12.38 -5.38
N VAL A 98 -6.59 -11.31 -5.67
CA VAL A 98 -7.14 -9.98 -5.92
C VAL A 98 -6.60 -9.43 -7.22
N SER A 99 -7.42 -9.42 -8.28
CA SER A 99 -7.09 -8.77 -9.55
C SER A 99 -6.96 -7.26 -9.34
N SER A 100 -5.74 -6.74 -9.13
CA SER A 100 -5.49 -5.31 -8.92
C SER A 100 -4.21 -4.88 -9.61
N GLY A 101 -4.34 -4.30 -10.80
CA GLY A 101 -3.18 -3.81 -11.57
C GLY A 101 -2.34 -2.77 -10.82
N ARG A 102 -2.94 -2.01 -9.88
CA ARG A 102 -2.20 -1.07 -9.02
C ARG A 102 -1.27 -1.80 -8.05
N VAL A 103 -1.77 -2.83 -7.36
CA VAL A 103 -0.97 -3.62 -6.41
C VAL A 103 0.20 -4.28 -7.15
N SER A 104 -0.08 -4.96 -8.27
CA SER A 104 0.95 -5.62 -9.08
C SER A 104 2.01 -4.62 -9.56
N ARG A 105 1.61 -3.42 -10.02
CA ARG A 105 2.55 -2.38 -10.46
C ARG A 105 3.48 -1.92 -9.33
N HIS A 106 2.93 -1.60 -8.16
CA HIS A 106 3.75 -1.11 -7.05
C HIS A 106 4.68 -2.20 -6.50
N LEU A 107 4.25 -3.47 -6.48
CA LEU A 107 5.12 -4.57 -6.09
C LEU A 107 6.22 -4.88 -7.10
N ALA A 108 5.93 -4.81 -8.39
CA ALA A 108 6.96 -4.94 -9.42
C ALA A 108 8.02 -3.83 -9.28
N GLN A 109 7.60 -2.60 -8.99
CA GLN A 109 8.52 -1.49 -8.72
C GLN A 109 9.36 -1.72 -7.45
N LEU A 110 8.73 -2.18 -6.36
CA LEU A 110 9.43 -2.51 -5.12
C LEU A 110 10.47 -3.61 -5.34
N ARG A 111 10.10 -4.68 -6.07
CA ARG A 111 11.03 -5.76 -6.46
C ARG A 111 12.19 -5.23 -7.28
N SER A 112 11.93 -4.35 -8.26
CA SER A 112 13.00 -3.73 -9.06
C SER A 112 13.97 -2.92 -8.21
N ASN A 113 13.46 -2.20 -7.21
CA ASN A 113 14.25 -1.38 -6.31
C ASN A 113 15.09 -2.22 -5.32
N LEU A 114 14.49 -3.23 -4.70
CA LEU A 114 15.13 -4.10 -3.71
C LEU A 114 16.07 -5.16 -4.35
N GLY A 115 15.87 -5.48 -5.63
CA GLY A 115 16.69 -6.44 -6.37
C GLY A 115 17.99 -5.85 -6.94
N ARG A 116 18.31 -4.58 -6.64
CA ARG A 116 19.58 -3.98 -7.06
C ARG A 116 20.73 -4.60 -6.25
N PRO A 117 21.89 -4.91 -6.86
CA PRO A 117 23.03 -5.49 -6.13
C PRO A 117 23.51 -4.60 -4.97
N GLN A 118 23.45 -3.28 -5.17
CA GLN A 118 23.84 -2.31 -4.17
C GLN A 118 22.78 -2.23 -3.06
N GLY A 119 23.17 -2.57 -1.84
CA GLY A 119 22.26 -2.63 -0.69
C GLY A 119 21.50 -3.94 -0.54
N SER A 120 21.88 -5.00 -1.28
CA SER A 120 21.29 -6.33 -1.13
C SER A 120 21.56 -6.92 0.26
N THR A 121 20.53 -7.48 0.88
CA THR A 121 20.62 -8.23 2.14
C THR A 121 20.11 -9.66 1.94
N ALA A 122 20.08 -10.48 2.99
CA ALA A 122 19.40 -11.76 2.93
C ALA A 122 17.89 -11.59 2.72
N THR A 123 17.27 -10.67 3.47
CA THR A 123 15.82 -10.41 3.43
C THR A 123 15.35 -9.84 2.10
N THR A 124 16.13 -8.95 1.46
CA THR A 124 15.74 -8.42 0.14
C THR A 124 15.82 -9.48 -0.95
N ARG A 125 16.79 -10.39 -0.87
CA ARG A 125 16.89 -11.54 -1.80
C ARG A 125 15.72 -12.50 -1.62
N GLU A 126 15.39 -12.84 -0.38
CA GLU A 126 14.23 -13.67 -0.06
C GLU A 126 12.94 -13.10 -0.65
N PHE A 127 12.71 -11.79 -0.51
CA PHE A 127 11.56 -11.14 -1.13
C PHE A 127 11.57 -11.24 -2.67
N VAL A 128 12.73 -11.04 -3.30
CA VAL A 128 12.86 -11.12 -4.77
C VAL A 128 12.57 -12.53 -5.28
N ASP A 129 13.09 -13.55 -4.59
CA ASP A 129 12.87 -14.96 -4.93
C ASP A 129 11.40 -15.35 -4.71
N ALA A 130 10.81 -14.95 -3.59
CA ALA A 130 9.41 -15.19 -3.28
C ALA A 130 8.47 -14.48 -4.29
N TYR A 131 8.79 -13.25 -4.69
CA TYR A 131 8.04 -12.53 -5.72
C TYR A 131 8.09 -13.28 -7.06
N ALA A 132 9.26 -13.77 -7.47
CA ALA A 132 9.42 -14.53 -8.70
C ALA A 132 8.58 -15.82 -8.66
N ALA A 133 8.60 -16.56 -7.55
CA ALA A 133 7.77 -17.76 -7.38
C ALA A 133 6.26 -17.45 -7.41
N ALA A 134 5.83 -16.31 -6.86
CA ALA A 134 4.43 -15.89 -6.86
C ALA A 134 3.96 -15.44 -8.26
N ALA A 135 4.80 -14.75 -9.03
CA ALA A 135 4.47 -14.24 -10.36
C ALA A 135 4.35 -15.34 -11.44
N VAL A 136 4.89 -16.54 -11.18
CA VAL A 136 4.83 -17.70 -12.09
C VAL A 136 3.55 -18.53 -11.89
N ARG A 137 2.77 -18.28 -10.83
CA ARG A 137 1.50 -18.99 -10.61
C ARG A 137 0.40 -18.40 -11.51
N PRO A 138 -0.26 -19.24 -12.34
CA PRO A 138 -1.29 -18.80 -13.29
C PRO A 138 -2.56 -18.30 -12.60
#